data_AF-A0A1I6BQQ6-F1
#
_entry.id   AF-A0A1I6BQQ6-F1
#
_cell.length_a   1.000
_cell.length_b   1.000
_cell.length_c   1.000
_cell.angle_alpha   90.00
_cell.angle_beta   90.00
_cell.angle_gamma   90.00
#
_symmetry.space_group_name_H-M   'P 1'
#
loop_
_entity.id
_entity.type
_entity.pdbx_description
1 polymer ?
#
loop_
_entity_poly.entity_id
_entity_poly.type
_entity_poly.pdbx_seq_one_letter_code
_entity_poly.pdbx_strand_id
1 'polypeptide(L)'
;MNTQNGEPKLTSGEIAALWTQYLNDTAGLCFNKYMLEHLKDPEIKGIFEYAISLGQDHIQKIKKFLRAENFPIPIGFTDNDVMMNSEPL
;
A
#
# COMPACT_ATOMS: atom_id res chain seq x y z
N MET A 1 -10.56 -26.89 -29.69
CA MET A 1 -11.13 -25.81 -28.87
C MET A 1 -11.40 -26.39 -27.50
N ASN A 2 -10.62 -26.04 -26.47
CA ASN A 2 -10.87 -26.43 -25.08
C ASN A 2 -10.76 -25.18 -24.22
N THR A 3 -11.85 -24.80 -23.58
CA THR A 3 -11.93 -23.66 -22.67
C THR A 3 -11.45 -24.05 -21.27
N GLN A 4 -10.50 -23.26 -20.76
CA GLN A 4 -10.51 -22.63 -19.43
C GLN A 4 -10.29 -23.52 -18.19
N ASN A 5 -9.08 -23.39 -17.64
CA ASN A 5 -8.77 -23.28 -16.20
C ASN A 5 -7.49 -22.42 -16.04
N GLY A 6 -7.48 -21.25 -16.68
CA GLY A 6 -6.46 -20.24 -16.46
C GLY A 6 -7.17 -18.98 -15.99
N GLU A 7 -6.79 -18.44 -14.83
CA GLU A 7 -7.33 -17.17 -14.36
C GLU A 7 -7.22 -16.13 -15.48
N PRO A 8 -8.29 -15.36 -15.76
CA PRO A 8 -8.26 -14.34 -16.79
C PRO A 8 -7.18 -13.32 -16.47
N LYS A 9 -6.45 -12.93 -17.52
CA LYS A 9 -5.41 -11.90 -17.44
C LYS A 9 -5.99 -10.57 -17.02
N LEU A 10 -5.28 -9.86 -16.14
CA LEU A 10 -5.63 -8.50 -15.76
C LEU A 10 -5.58 -7.57 -16.98
N THR A 11 -6.60 -6.73 -17.10
CA THR A 11 -6.68 -5.67 -18.10
C THR A 11 -5.74 -4.52 -17.76
N SER A 12 -5.39 -3.70 -18.75
CA SER A 12 -4.58 -2.49 -18.52
C SER A 12 -5.20 -1.55 -17.48
N GLY A 13 -6.54 -1.50 -17.39
CA GLY A 13 -7.25 -0.71 -16.38
C GLY A 13 -7.05 -1.25 -14.96
N GLU A 14 -7.11 -2.57 -14.79
CA GLU A 14 -6.87 -3.21 -13.49
C GLU A 14 -5.40 -3.09 -13.07
N ILE A 15 -4.45 -3.23 -14.01
CA ILE A 15 -3.02 -3.00 -13.74
C ILE A 15 -2.78 -1.54 -13.31
N ALA A 16 -3.39 -0.58 -14.00
CA ALA A 16 -3.28 0.83 -13.63
C ALA A 16 -3.87 1.10 -12.23
N ALA A 17 -5.02 0.50 -11.91
CA ALA A 17 -5.62 0.62 -10.58
C ALA A 17 -4.73 0.03 -9.48
N LEU A 18 -4.13 -1.15 -9.71
CA LEU A 18 -3.17 -1.76 -8.78
C LEU A 18 -1.93 -0.88 -8.59
N TRP A 19 -1.41 -0.29 -9.68
CA TRP A 19 -0.28 0.64 -9.62
C TRP A 19 -0.59 1.86 -8.76
N THR A 20 -1.73 2.51 -8.99
CA THR A 20 -2.18 3.66 -8.20
C THR A 20 -2.42 3.28 -6.75
N GLN A 21 -3.06 2.14 -6.48
CA GLN A 21 -3.30 1.70 -5.11
C GLN A 21 -1.99 1.42 -4.36
N TYR A 22 -0.99 0.84 -5.02
CA TYR A 22 0.33 0.62 -4.43
C TYR A 22 0.99 1.93 -3.98
N LEU A 23 0.93 2.97 -4.83
CA LEU A 23 1.47 4.29 -4.51
C LEU A 23 0.71 4.93 -3.34
N ASN A 24 -0.62 4.81 -3.34
CA ASN A 24 -1.47 5.34 -2.27
C ASN A 24 -1.20 4.64 -0.93
N ASP A 25 -1.09 3.30 -0.92
CA ASP A 25 -0.84 2.55 0.32
C ASP A 25 0.54 2.85 0.89
N THR A 26 1.57 2.95 0.03
CA THR A 26 2.93 3.30 0.49
C THR A 26 3.00 4.72 1.04
N ALA A 27 2.33 5.70 0.40
CA ALA A 27 2.19 7.05 0.94
C ALA A 27 1.42 7.06 2.27
N GLY A 28 0.32 6.32 2.33
CA GLY A 28 -0.52 6.19 3.53
C GLY A 28 0.23 5.57 4.69
N LEU A 29 1.09 4.56 4.46
CA LEU A 29 1.95 4.00 5.50
C LEU A 29 2.91 5.03 6.08
N CYS A 30 3.53 5.85 5.22
CA CYS A 30 4.43 6.91 5.62
C CYS A 30 3.72 7.92 6.53
N PHE A 31 2.54 8.40 6.10
CA PHE A 31 1.70 9.30 6.89
C PHE A 31 1.25 8.67 8.22
N ASN A 32 0.75 7.44 8.19
CA ASN A 32 0.22 6.78 9.38
C ASN A 32 1.31 6.55 10.43
N LYS A 33 2.53 6.17 10.02
CA LYS A 33 3.67 6.04 10.94
C LYS A 33 4.02 7.37 11.59
N TYR A 34 4.10 8.46 10.82
CA TYR A 34 4.34 9.80 11.36
C TYR A 34 3.28 10.18 12.40
N MET A 35 2.00 9.98 12.07
CA MET A 35 0.90 10.27 13.00
C MET A 35 1.00 9.42 14.27
N LEU A 36 1.33 8.13 14.17
CA LEU A 36 1.43 7.22 15.31
C LEU A 36 2.49 7.68 16.34
N GLU A 37 3.60 8.27 15.87
CA GLU A 37 4.65 8.85 16.72
C GLU A 37 4.16 10.08 17.52
N HIS A 38 3.26 10.88 16.93
CA HIS A 38 2.82 12.16 17.49
C HIS A 38 1.49 12.08 18.26
N LEU A 39 0.67 11.06 17.99
CA LEU A 39 -0.59 10.84 18.69
C LEU A 39 -0.36 10.56 20.18
N LYS A 40 -1.27 11.04 21.02
CA LYS A 40 -1.26 10.81 22.48
C LYS A 40 -2.40 9.90 22.93
N ASP A 41 -3.52 9.95 22.21
CA ASP A 41 -4.72 9.17 22.53
C ASP A 41 -4.53 7.68 22.17
N PRO A 42 -4.63 6.75 23.14
CA PRO A 42 -4.41 5.33 22.91
C PRO A 42 -5.45 4.67 21.98
N GLU A 43 -6.70 5.13 22.00
CA GLU A 43 -7.76 4.59 21.15
C GLU A 43 -7.50 4.97 19.69
N ILE A 44 -7.15 6.23 19.46
CA ILE A 44 -6.78 6.71 18.12
C ILE A 44 -5.50 6.00 17.63
N LYS A 45 -4.51 5.77 18.50
CA LYS A 45 -3.32 4.99 18.13
C LYS A 45 -3.67 3.60 17.60
N GLY A 46 -4.58 2.89 18.27
CA GLY A 46 -5.02 1.56 17.84
C GLY A 46 -5.61 1.56 16.42
N ILE A 47 -6.32 2.63 16.04
CA ILE A 47 -6.85 2.79 14.67
C ILE A 47 -5.71 2.92 13.65
N PHE A 48 -4.68 3.70 13.96
CA PHE A 48 -3.52 3.88 13.08
C PHE A 48 -2.66 2.62 12.97
N GLU A 49 -2.46 1.89 14.07
CA GLU A 49 -1.77 0.58 14.06
C GLU A 49 -2.51 -0.42 13.16
N TYR A 50 -3.84 -0.48 13.27
CA TYR A 50 -4.67 -1.31 12.40
C TYR A 50 -4.56 -0.88 10.92
N ALA A 51 -4.63 0.42 10.65
CA ALA A 51 -4.48 0.95 9.29
C ALA A 51 -3.10 0.64 8.68
N ILE A 52 -2.02 0.70 9.48
CA ILE A 52 -0.67 0.30 9.07
C ILE A 52 -0.63 -1.18 8.72
N SER A 53 -1.18 -2.06 9.56
CA SER A 53 -1.27 -3.50 9.28
C SER A 53 -2.02 -3.77 7.97
N LEU A 54 -3.17 -3.12 7.79
CA LEU A 54 -4.00 -3.28 6.59
C LEU A 54 -3.26 -2.82 5.32
N GLY A 55 -2.60 -1.67 5.37
CA GLY A 55 -1.82 -1.15 4.25
C GLY A 55 -0.64 -2.05 3.87
N GLN A 56 0.04 -2.63 4.87
CA GLN A 56 1.11 -3.61 4.62
C GLN A 56 0.58 -4.86 3.91
N ASP A 57 -0.57 -5.39 4.34
CA ASP A 57 -1.21 -6.54 3.72
C ASP A 57 -1.65 -6.24 2.28
N HIS A 58 -2.22 -5.06 2.02
CA HIS A 58 -2.58 -4.61 0.68
C HIS A 58 -1.37 -4.56 -0.24
N ILE A 59 -0.27 -3.95 0.20
CA ILE A 59 0.98 -3.87 -0.57
C ILE A 59 1.48 -5.26 -0.95
N GLN A 60 1.45 -6.25 -0.03
CA GLN A 60 1.88 -7.60 -0.35
C GLN A 60 0.97 -8.28 -1.39
N LYS A 61 -0.36 -8.10 -1.28
CA LYS A 61 -1.33 -8.61 -2.24
C LYS A 61 -1.14 -7.98 -3.62
N ILE A 62 -0.99 -6.67 -3.70
CA ILE A 62 -0.75 -5.95 -4.96
C ILE A 62 0.56 -6.41 -5.61
N LYS A 63 1.65 -6.54 -4.84
CA LYS A 63 2.91 -7.09 -5.35
C LYS A 63 2.73 -8.48 -5.93
N LYS A 64 1.91 -9.33 -5.30
CA LYS A 64 1.61 -10.68 -5.81
C LYS A 64 0.86 -10.61 -7.14
N PHE A 65 -0.16 -9.76 -7.27
CA PHE A 65 -0.92 -9.62 -8.51
C PHE A 65 -0.06 -9.08 -9.66
N LEU A 66 0.73 -8.02 -9.43
CA LEU A 66 1.61 -7.48 -10.46
C LEU A 66 2.68 -8.49 -10.92
N ARG A 67 3.27 -9.24 -9.98
CA ARG A 67 4.23 -10.31 -10.32
C ARG A 67 3.59 -11.45 -11.12
N ALA A 68 2.37 -11.87 -10.77
CA ALA A 68 1.66 -12.91 -11.50
C ALA A 68 1.37 -12.50 -12.95
N GLU A 69 1.28 -11.19 -13.22
CA GLU A 69 1.15 -10.63 -14.56
C GLU A 69 2.48 -10.27 -15.24
N ASN A 70 3.61 -10.64 -14.65
CA ASN A 70 4.96 -10.27 -15.11
C ASN A 70 5.15 -8.74 -15.24
N PHE A 71 4.45 -7.95 -14.43
CA PHE A 71 4.63 -6.51 -14.32
C PHE A 71 5.66 -6.16 -13.23
N PRO A 72 6.43 -5.06 -13.43
CA PRO A 72 7.31 -4.55 -12.40
C PRO A 72 6.52 -4.03 -11.19
N ILE A 73 7.18 -4.02 -10.03
CA ILE A 73 6.64 -3.39 -8.83
C ILE A 73 6.97 -1.89 -8.86
N PRO A 74 6.02 -0.99 -8.59
CA PRO A 74 6.29 0.44 -8.54
C PRO A 74 7.30 0.78 -7.44
N ILE A 75 8.06 1.86 -7.65
CA ILE A 75 8.79 2.53 -6.57
C ILE A 75 7.75 3.33 -5.79
N GLY A 76 7.47 2.89 -4.56
CA GLY A 76 6.53 3.55 -3.66
C GLY A 76 7.25 4.48 -2.69
N PHE A 77 6.46 5.13 -1.84
CA PHE A 77 6.99 5.95 -0.75
C PHE A 77 7.63 5.09 0.32
N THR A 78 8.65 5.64 0.96
CA THR A 78 9.49 5.02 1.97
C THR A 78 9.62 5.93 3.18
N ASP A 79 10.20 5.41 4.26
CA ASP A 79 10.46 6.20 5.46
C ASP A 79 11.43 7.37 5.20
N ASN A 80 12.18 7.38 4.08
CA ASN A 80 13.01 8.50 3.64
C ASN A 80 12.21 9.68 3.06
N ASP A 81 10.95 9.45 2.70
CA ASP A 81 10.05 10.47 2.14
C ASP A 81 9.28 11.23 3.25
N VAL A 82 9.60 10.95 4.52
CA VAL A 82 8.98 11.57 5.69
C VAL A 82 10.04 12.24 6.55
N MET A 83 9.75 13.48 7.00
CA MET A 83 10.56 14.16 8.00
C MET A 83 10.02 13.86 9.39
N MET A 84 10.45 12.77 10.04
CA MET A 84 9.89 12.35 11.33
C MET A 84 9.99 13.39 12.45
N ASN A 85 10.99 14.28 12.38
CA ASN A 85 11.25 15.30 13.42
C ASN A 85 10.56 16.65 13.15
N SER A 86 9.64 16.76 12.19
CA SER A 86 8.89 18.01 11.99
C SER A 86 7.80 18.17 13.05
N GLU A 87 7.64 19.39 13.56
CA GLU A 87 6.52 19.71 14.46
C GLU A 87 5.18 19.43 13.76
N PRO A 88 4.23 18.75 14.42
CA PRO A 88 2.88 18.58 13.88
C PRO A 88 2.20 19.94 13.71
N LEU A 89 1.48 20.10 12.60
CA LEU A 89 0.75 21.32 12.22
C LEU A 89 -0.38 21.69 13.20
#